data_AF-A0A7J3ML51-F1
#
_entry.id   AF-A0A7J3ML51-F1
#
_cell.length_a   1.000
_cell.length_b   1.000
_cell.length_c   1.000
_cell.angle_alpha   90.00
_cell.angle_beta   90.00
_cell.angle_gamma   90.00
#
_symmetry.space_group_name_H-M   'P 1'
#
loop_
_entity.id
_entity.type
_entity.pdbx_description
1 polymer ?
#
loop_
_entity_poly.entity_id
_entity_poly.type
_entity_poly.pdbx_seq_one_letter_code
_entity_poly.pdbx_strand_id
1 'polypeptide(L)'
;METEAVRMGKKILMHKTVQYITARQNEDGGYTSVQYTDSTLYDTYLALETLRMLKVRPPRVGDTTSWVKNYNAMNIRDYYLINKIFIILNQPLIDVSKHILELMDSTGRFGAQDVDV
;
A
#
# COMPACT_ATOMS: atom_id res chain seq x y z
N MET A 1 -28.46 -18.04 -13.52
CA MET A 1 -28.28 -16.66 -14.02
C MET A 1 -28.48 -15.71 -12.86
N GLU A 2 -27.61 -14.71 -12.68
CA GLU A 2 -27.89 -13.62 -11.74
C GLU A 2 -29.05 -12.76 -12.24
N THR A 3 -29.91 -12.34 -11.32
CA THR A 3 -30.99 -11.41 -11.64
C THR A 3 -30.43 -10.00 -11.88
N GLU A 4 -31.17 -9.19 -12.63
CA GLU A 4 -30.79 -7.80 -12.87
C GLU A 4 -30.65 -6.99 -11.57
N ALA A 5 -31.52 -7.24 -10.59
CA ALA A 5 -31.45 -6.61 -9.27
C ALA A 5 -30.14 -6.96 -8.53
N VAL A 6 -29.69 -8.22 -8.58
CA VAL A 6 -28.42 -8.65 -7.97
C VAL A 6 -27.24 -7.98 -8.67
N ARG A 7 -27.25 -7.94 -10.00
CA ARG A 7 -26.20 -7.26 -10.79
C ARG A 7 -26.12 -5.77 -10.46
N MET A 8 -27.26 -5.11 -10.33
CA MET A 8 -27.33 -3.68 -9.97
C MET A 8 -26.82 -3.45 -8.54
N GLY A 9 -27.25 -4.27 -7.59
CA GLY A 9 -26.79 -4.21 -6.19
C GLY A 9 -25.27 -4.33 -6.07
N LYS A 10 -24.66 -5.29 -6.79
CA LYS A 10 -23.20 -5.45 -6.85
C LYS A 10 -22.50 -4.20 -7.39
N LYS A 11 -23.02 -3.60 -8.46
CA LYS A 11 -22.45 -2.39 -9.06
C LYS A 11 -22.50 -1.20 -8.08
N ILE A 12 -23.61 -1.04 -7.35
CA ILE A 12 -23.76 0.01 -6.33
C ILE A 12 -22.77 -0.20 -5.18
N LEU A 13 -22.64 -1.44 -4.68
CA LEU A 13 -21.69 -1.76 -3.61
C LEU A 13 -20.25 -1.48 -4.04
N MET A 14 -19.86 -1.93 -5.24
CA MET A 14 -18.54 -1.66 -5.80
C MET A 14 -18.26 -0.15 -5.87
N HIS A 15 -19.22 0.65 -6.34
CA HIS A 15 -19.06 2.09 -6.41
C HIS A 15 -18.86 2.72 -5.03
N LYS A 16 -19.66 2.32 -4.03
CA LYS A 16 -19.52 2.79 -2.64
C LYS A 16 -18.18 2.39 -2.03
N THR A 17 -17.69 1.18 -2.29
CA THR A 17 -16.38 0.72 -1.84
C THR A 17 -15.26 1.58 -2.45
N VAL A 18 -15.31 1.87 -3.75
CA VAL A 18 -14.33 2.74 -4.42
C VAL A 18 -14.38 4.16 -3.83
N GLN A 19 -15.57 4.72 -3.64
CA GLN A 19 -15.73 6.04 -3.01
C GLN A 19 -15.14 6.07 -1.59
N TYR A 20 -15.43 5.06 -0.78
CA TYR A 20 -14.88 4.96 0.57
C TYR A 20 -13.34 4.95 0.55
N ILE A 21 -12.74 4.06 -0.25
CA ILE A 21 -11.29 3.90 -0.31
C ILE A 21 -10.62 5.17 -0.84
N THR A 22 -11.15 5.76 -1.91
CA THR A 22 -10.56 6.97 -2.49
C THR A 22 -10.66 8.19 -1.57
N ALA A 23 -11.69 8.27 -0.73
CA ALA A 23 -11.83 9.30 0.31
C ALA A 23 -10.89 9.10 1.52
N ARG A 24 -10.09 8.02 1.53
CA ARG A 24 -9.06 7.76 2.55
C ARG A 24 -7.67 8.24 2.16
N GLN A 25 -7.50 8.77 0.96
CA GLN A 25 -6.23 9.37 0.55
C GLN A 25 -6.06 10.75 1.17
N ASN A 26 -4.98 10.95 1.92
CA ASN A 26 -4.63 12.23 2.54
C ASN A 26 -3.97 13.17 1.52
N GLU A 27 -3.78 14.44 1.91
CA GLU A 27 -3.11 15.46 1.08
C GLU A 27 -1.68 15.07 0.72
N ASP A 28 -0.99 14.32 1.58
CA ASP A 28 0.37 13.82 1.35
C ASP A 28 0.45 12.74 0.26
N GLY A 29 -0.68 12.15 -0.15
CA GLY A 29 -0.79 11.12 -1.18
C GLY A 29 -0.87 9.70 -0.64
N GLY A 30 -0.58 9.47 0.64
CA GLY A 30 -0.79 8.19 1.32
C GLY A 30 -2.25 8.00 1.75
N TYR A 31 -2.57 6.83 2.31
CA TYR A 31 -3.91 6.50 2.79
C TYR A 31 -3.93 6.20 4.29
N THR A 32 -5.10 6.37 4.89
CA THR A 32 -5.42 5.96 6.26
C THR A 32 -6.73 5.18 6.33
N SER A 33 -6.80 4.18 7.20
CA SER A 33 -8.05 3.47 7.52
C SER A 33 -9.01 4.32 8.37
N VAL A 34 -8.48 5.27 9.15
CA VAL A 34 -9.24 6.18 10.03
C VAL A 34 -9.09 7.60 9.53
N GLN A 35 -10.20 8.22 9.12
CA GLN A 35 -10.15 9.57 8.56
C GLN A 35 -9.53 10.56 9.56
N TYR A 36 -8.73 11.51 9.04
CA TYR A 36 -8.03 12.55 9.81
C TYR A 36 -6.83 12.05 10.65
N THR A 37 -6.35 10.84 10.41
CA THR A 37 -5.05 10.39 10.93
C THR A 37 -4.00 10.37 9.83
N ASP A 38 -2.74 10.23 10.25
CA ASP A 38 -1.60 10.14 9.34
C ASP A 38 -1.70 8.94 8.39
N SER A 39 -1.10 9.11 7.22
CA SER A 39 -0.96 8.05 6.24
C SER A 39 -0.01 6.96 6.73
N THR A 40 -0.32 5.69 6.44
CA THR A 40 0.57 4.56 6.74
C THR A 40 0.87 3.73 5.50
N LEU A 41 2.05 3.09 5.45
CA LEU A 41 2.39 2.20 4.33
C LEU A 41 1.38 1.05 4.22
N TYR A 42 0.90 0.57 5.36
CA TYR A 42 -0.04 -0.54 5.43
C TYR A 42 -1.40 -0.18 4.83
N ASP A 43 -1.99 0.94 5.28
CA ASP A 43 -3.27 1.42 4.76
C ASP A 43 -3.16 1.82 3.28
N THR A 44 -2.03 2.43 2.89
CA THR A 44 -1.73 2.75 1.48
C THR A 44 -1.68 1.49 0.63
N TYR A 45 -0.95 0.46 1.05
CA TYR A 45 -0.90 -0.82 0.33
C TYR A 45 -2.28 -1.46 0.21
N LEU A 46 -3.05 -1.53 1.31
CA LEU A 46 -4.38 -2.14 1.31
C LEU A 46 -5.36 -1.37 0.41
N ALA A 47 -5.34 -0.05 0.44
CA ALA A 47 -6.18 0.78 -0.43
C ALA A 47 -5.87 0.52 -1.91
N LEU A 48 -4.60 0.57 -2.28
CA LEU A 48 -4.15 0.36 -3.67
C LEU A 48 -4.43 -1.07 -4.15
N GLU A 49 -4.16 -2.08 -3.33
CA GLU A 49 -4.41 -3.48 -3.66
C GLU A 49 -5.91 -3.75 -3.83
N THR A 50 -6.75 -3.16 -2.98
CA THR A 50 -8.20 -3.27 -3.11
C THR A 50 -8.69 -2.62 -4.41
N LEU A 51 -8.20 -1.43 -4.74
CA LEU A 51 -8.54 -0.78 -6.02
C LEU A 51 -8.08 -1.61 -7.23
N ARG A 52 -6.89 -2.22 -7.15
CA ARG A 52 -6.38 -3.14 -8.18
C ARG A 52 -7.27 -4.36 -8.35
N MET A 53 -7.71 -5.00 -7.26
CA MET A 53 -8.65 -6.13 -7.28
C MET A 53 -10.00 -5.74 -7.90
N LEU A 54 -10.46 -4.52 -7.65
CA LEU A 54 -11.67 -3.94 -8.26
C LEU A 54 -11.45 -3.44 -9.70
N LYS A 55 -10.23 -3.56 -10.24
CA LYS A 55 -9.83 -3.06 -11.57
C LYS A 55 -10.07 -1.56 -11.75
N VAL A 56 -9.87 -0.80 -10.69
CA VAL A 56 -10.00 0.67 -10.67
C VAL A 56 -8.62 1.29 -10.54
N ARG A 57 -8.35 2.31 -11.36
CA ARG A 57 -7.12 3.09 -11.26
C ARG A 57 -7.14 3.95 -9.99
N PRO A 58 -6.08 3.91 -9.16
CA PRO A 58 -5.98 4.80 -8.01
C PRO A 58 -5.95 6.29 -8.41
N PRO A 59 -6.57 7.18 -7.61
CA PRO A 59 -6.39 8.62 -7.77
C PRO A 59 -4.96 9.05 -7.40
N ARG A 60 -4.54 10.23 -7.89
CA ARG A 60 -3.32 10.93 -7.47
C ARG A 60 -2.06 10.05 -7.34
N VAL A 61 -1.87 9.14 -8.31
CA VAL A 61 -0.74 8.17 -8.33
C VAL A 61 0.63 8.85 -8.16
N GLY A 62 0.81 10.05 -8.72
CA GLY A 62 2.06 10.82 -8.58
C GLY A 62 2.35 11.23 -7.13
N ASP A 63 1.31 11.62 -6.40
CA ASP A 63 1.42 12.04 -5.00
C ASP A 63 1.72 10.82 -4.13
N THR A 64 1.01 9.70 -4.33
CA THR A 64 1.33 8.44 -3.64
C THR A 64 2.75 7.96 -3.93
N THR A 65 3.19 8.06 -5.19
CA THR A 65 4.56 7.68 -5.56
C THR A 65 5.59 8.55 -4.83
N SER A 66 5.34 9.86 -4.78
CA SER A 66 6.22 10.82 -4.10
C SER A 66 6.24 10.58 -2.59
N TRP A 67 5.10 10.30 -1.99
CA TRP A 67 4.97 9.95 -0.58
C TRP A 67 5.77 8.70 -0.22
N VAL A 68 5.59 7.60 -0.97
CA VAL A 68 6.29 6.33 -0.74
C VAL A 68 7.80 6.48 -0.93
N LYS A 69 8.26 7.25 -1.92
CA LYS A 69 9.70 7.50 -2.15
C LYS A 69 10.38 8.24 -1.00
N ASN A 70 9.64 9.07 -0.28
CA ASN A 70 10.16 9.85 0.85
C ASN A 70 9.87 9.19 2.21
N TYR A 71 9.27 7.99 2.22
CA TYR A 71 8.95 7.29 3.45
C TYR A 71 10.22 6.77 4.12
N ASN A 72 10.39 7.05 5.41
CA ASN A 72 11.51 6.57 6.19
C ASN A 72 11.29 5.10 6.60
N ALA A 73 11.76 4.17 5.78
CA ALA A 73 11.63 2.73 6.04
C ALA A 73 12.51 2.30 7.22
N MET A 74 11.91 1.69 8.24
CA MET A 74 12.60 1.33 9.48
C MET A 74 12.86 -0.17 9.62
N ASN A 75 12.14 -0.98 8.86
CA ASN A 75 12.15 -2.43 9.02
C ASN A 75 11.82 -3.15 7.70
N ILE A 76 12.02 -4.47 7.69
CA ILE A 76 11.77 -5.32 6.51
C ILE A 76 10.33 -5.24 5.99
N ARG A 77 9.34 -5.01 6.86
CA ARG A 77 7.92 -4.87 6.45
C ARG A 77 7.73 -3.59 5.64
N ASP A 78 8.37 -2.49 6.04
CA ASP A 78 8.27 -1.23 5.30
C ASP A 78 8.82 -1.39 3.88
N TYR A 79 10.01 -2.00 3.75
CA TYR A 79 10.61 -2.30 2.45
C TYR A 79 9.74 -3.20 1.56
N TYR A 80 9.13 -4.23 2.17
CA TYR A 80 8.17 -5.08 1.47
C TYR A 80 6.97 -4.27 0.97
N LEU A 81 6.35 -3.45 1.82
CA LEU A 81 5.17 -2.66 1.47
C LEU A 81 5.48 -1.61 0.39
N ILE A 82 6.62 -0.92 0.49
CA ILE A 82 7.10 0.03 -0.53
C ILE A 82 7.16 -0.65 -1.90
N ASN A 83 7.85 -1.79 -2.00
CA ASN A 83 7.98 -2.50 -3.27
C ASN A 83 6.64 -3.05 -3.78
N LYS A 84 5.75 -3.53 -2.89
CA LYS A 84 4.39 -3.93 -3.29
C LYS A 84 3.58 -2.76 -3.84
N ILE A 85 3.68 -1.58 -3.22
CA ILE A 85 3.04 -0.37 -3.73
C ILE A 85 3.63 0.00 -5.10
N PHE A 86 4.95 -0.02 -5.26
CA PHE A 86 5.60 0.27 -6.55
C PHE A 86 5.17 -0.71 -7.66
N ILE A 87 5.01 -2.00 -7.37
CA ILE A 87 4.43 -2.95 -8.33
C ILE A 87 3.03 -2.51 -8.77
N ILE A 88 2.15 -2.15 -7.83
CA ILE A 88 0.78 -1.73 -8.16
C ILE A 88 0.77 -0.43 -8.99
N LEU A 89 1.70 0.48 -8.72
CA LEU A 89 1.84 1.77 -9.40
C LEU A 89 2.72 1.71 -10.66
N ASN A 90 3.16 0.53 -11.08
CA ASN A 90 4.10 0.33 -12.19
C ASN A 90 5.36 1.21 -12.08
N GLN A 91 5.90 1.32 -10.87
CA GLN A 91 7.16 2.00 -10.58
C GLN A 91 8.31 1.00 -10.49
N PRO A 92 9.56 1.42 -10.75
CA PRO A 92 10.74 0.61 -10.48
C PRO A 92 10.81 0.23 -9.01
N LEU A 93 11.23 -1.00 -8.72
CA LEU A 93 11.46 -1.46 -7.35
C LEU A 93 12.70 -0.81 -6.77
N ILE A 94 12.69 -0.59 -5.46
CA ILE A 94 13.91 -0.25 -4.72
C ILE A 94 14.69 -1.52 -4.43
N ASP A 95 16.01 -1.45 -4.65
CA ASP A 95 16.92 -2.47 -4.18
C ASP A 95 17.04 -2.35 -2.66
N VAL A 96 16.65 -3.42 -1.97
CA VAL A 96 16.64 -3.51 -0.50
C VAL A 96 17.63 -4.55 -0.01
N SER A 97 18.43 -5.16 -0.90
CA SER A 97 19.33 -6.26 -0.55
C SER A 97 20.30 -5.88 0.55
N LYS A 98 20.91 -4.68 0.47
CA LYS A 98 21.82 -4.19 1.51
C LYS A 98 21.12 -4.10 2.87
N HIS A 99 19.97 -3.45 2.92
CA HIS A 99 19.20 -3.27 4.17
C HIS A 99 18.69 -4.58 4.75
N ILE A 100 18.24 -5.51 3.92
CA ILE A 100 17.81 -6.83 4.39
C ILE A 100 18.99 -7.62 4.96
N LEU A 101 20.17 -7.55 4.34
CA LEU A 101 21.37 -8.22 4.85
C LEU A 101 21.86 -7.62 6.17
N GLU A 102 21.69 -6.32 6.40
CA GLU A 102 21.98 -5.66 7.69
C GLU A 102 21.06 -6.18 8.82
N LEU A 103 19.83 -6.58 8.50
CA LEU A 103 18.88 -7.16 9.46
C LEU A 103 19.11 -8.66 9.75
N MET A 104 20.11 -9.28 9.15
CA MET A 104 20.39 -10.71 9.30
C MET A 104 21.27 -10.97 10.52
N ASP A 105 20.80 -11.82 11.45
CA ASP A 105 21.56 -12.24 12.61
C ASP A 105 22.63 -13.30 12.28
N SER A 106 23.48 -13.61 13.26
CA SER A 106 24.55 -14.60 13.12
C SER A 106 24.05 -16.03 12.83
N THR A 107 22.74 -16.28 12.96
CA THR A 107 22.09 -17.57 12.64
C THR A 107 21.47 -17.57 11.24
N GLY A 108 21.53 -16.45 10.51
CA GLY A 108 20.94 -16.29 9.19
C GLY A 108 19.44 -15.96 9.20
N ARG A 109 18.87 -15.57 10.35
CA ARG A 109 17.47 -15.14 10.47
C ARG A 109 17.39 -13.63 10.35
N PHE A 110 16.24 -13.14 9.90
CA PHE A 110 16.00 -11.70 9.74
C PHE A 110 15.20 -11.15 10.90
N GLY A 111 15.75 -10.14 11.56
CA GLY A 111 15.10 -9.36 12.61
C GLY A 111 14.18 -8.27 12.04
N ALA A 112 13.38 -7.68 12.93
CA ALA A 112 12.57 -6.50 12.58
C ALA A 112 13.35 -5.18 12.70
N GLN A 113 14.46 -5.19 13.43
CA GLN A 113 15.38 -4.06 13.64
C GLN A 113 16.81 -4.61 13.70
N ASP A 114 17.81 -3.72 13.59
CA ASP A 114 19.21 -4.08 13.71
C ASP A 114 19.43 -4.92 14.98
N VAL A 115 20.11 -6.05 14.78
CA VAL A 115 20.64 -6.83 15.89
C VAL A 115 21.92 -6.14 16.31
N ASP A 116 21.91 -5.48 17.48
CA ASP A 116 23.15 -5.12 18.17
C ASP A 116 23.94 -6.43 18.38
N VAL A 117 24.98 -6.63 17.56
CA VAL A 117 25.97 -7.71 17.72
C VAL A 117 27.16 -7.18 18.50
#